data_AF-A0A1L5KRP0-F1
#
_entry.id   AF-A0A1L5KRP0-F1
#
_cell.length_a   1.000
_cell.length_b   1.000
_cell.length_c   1.000
_cell.angle_alpha   90.00
_cell.angle_beta   90.00
_cell.angle_gamma   90.00
#
_symmetry.space_group_name_H-M   'P 1'
#
loop_
_entity.id
_entity.type
_entity.pdbx_description
1 polymer ?
#
loop_
_entity_poly.entity_id
_entity_poly.type
_entity_poly.pdbx_seq_one_letter_code
_entity_poly.pdbx_strand_id
1 'polypeptide(L)' 'MEELLIDSFPPEEYRQLEQLREYTDRTGNFHNNIIFDDELPVGFITYWDFDSFYYVEHFATNPALRNGGYGK' A
#
# COMPACT_ATOMS: atom_id res chain seq x y z
N MET A 1 -4.46 6.57 2.79
CA MET A 1 -3.81 5.25 2.66
C MET A 1 -4.27 4.31 3.76
N GLU A 2 -4.07 4.63 5.05
CA GLU A 2 -4.41 3.70 6.16
C GLU A 2 -5.87 3.22 6.15
N GLU A 3 -6.83 4.09 5.85
CA GLU A 3 -8.24 3.70 5.70
C GLU A 3 -8.42 2.63 4.62
N LEU A 4 -7.81 2.82 3.45
CA LEU A 4 -7.87 1.85 2.36
C LEU A 4 -7.16 0.53 2.71
N LEU A 5 -6.11 0.54 3.54
CA LEU A 5 -5.49 -0.69 4.05
C LEU A 5 -6.46 -1.46 4.96
N ILE A 6 -7.06 -0.78 5.94
CA ILE A 6 -7.99 -1.38 6.91
C ILE A 6 -9.24 -1.94 6.20
N ASP A 7 -9.75 -1.23 5.20
CA ASP A 7 -10.93 -1.66 4.44
C ASP A 7 -10.64 -2.81 3.47
N SER A 8 -9.37 -2.99 3.06
CA SER A 8 -8.98 -3.99 2.06
C SER A 8 -8.53 -5.32 2.67
N PHE A 9 -8.02 -5.33 3.89
CA PHE A 9 -7.41 -6.50 4.52
C PHE A 9 -7.96 -6.73 5.94
N PRO A 10 -8.13 -7.98 6.39
CA PRO A 10 -8.37 -8.30 7.79
C PRO A 10 -7.25 -7.79 8.72
N PRO A 11 -7.54 -7.45 9.99
CA PRO A 11 -6.55 -6.93 10.94
C PRO A 11 -5.32 -7.82 11.17
N GLU A 12 -5.44 -9.12 10.96
CA GLU A 12 -4.35 -10.10 11.10
C GLU A 12 -3.40 -10.12 9.90
N GLU A 13 -3.79 -9.49 8.78
CA GLU A 13 -3.03 -9.48 7.52
C GLU A 13 -2.14 -8.24 7.36
N TYR A 14 -2.16 -7.31 8.32
CA TYR A 14 -1.26 -6.17 8.36
C TYR A 14 -0.77 -5.89 9.78
N ARG A 15 0.38 -5.21 9.89
CA ARG A 15 0.95 -4.80 11.18
C ARG A 15 0.18 -3.63 11.79
N GLN A 16 0.24 -3.49 13.12
CA GLN A 16 -0.41 -2.38 13.82
C GLN A 16 -0.03 -1.03 13.21
N LEU A 17 -0.99 -0.11 13.10
CA LEU A 17 -0.81 1.15 12.34
C LEU A 17 0.36 1.99 12.85
N GLU A 18 0.61 1.99 14.16
CA GLU A 18 1.77 2.68 14.73
C GLU A 18 3.11 2.11 14.22
N GLN A 19 3.20 0.77 14.10
CA GLN A 19 4.37 0.13 13.51
C GLN A 19 4.46 0.39 12.01
N LEU A 20 3.35 0.40 11.29
CA LEU A 20 3.35 0.77 9.86
C LEU A 20 3.92 2.17 9.63
N ARG A 21 3.53 3.15 10.47
CA ARG A 21 4.07 4.52 10.42
C ARG A 21 5.56 4.54 10.72
N GLU A 22 6.00 3.88 11.79
CA GLU A 22 7.41 3.77 12.14
C GLU A 22 8.24 3.15 11.00
N TYR A 23 7.72 2.12 10.33
CA TYR A 23 8.39 1.50 9.20
C TYR A 23 8.46 2.46 8.01
N THR A 24 7.36 3.15 7.71
CA THR A 24 7.29 4.16 6.65
C THR A 24 8.32 5.28 6.86
N ASP A 25 8.49 5.75 8.09
CA ASP A 25 9.34 6.90 8.39
C ASP A 25 10.81 6.54 8.61
N ARG A 26 11.09 5.34 9.15
CA ARG A 26 12.43 5.00 9.68
C ARG A 26 13.09 3.78 9.05
N THR A 27 12.37 2.99 8.26
CA THR A 27 12.94 1.80 7.63
C THR A 27 13.32 2.11 6.19
N GLY A 28 14.62 2.34 5.96
CA GLY A 28 15.13 2.88 4.70
C GLY A 28 14.89 2.01 3.45
N ASN A 29 14.59 0.72 3.60
CA ASN A 29 14.28 -0.19 2.51
C ASN A 29 12.80 -0.62 2.48
N PHE A 30 11.94 0.04 3.26
CA PHE A 30 10.50 -0.12 3.19
C PHE A 30 9.87 1.12 2.56
N HIS A 31 9.05 0.92 1.55
CA HIS A 31 8.44 2.00 0.79
C HIS A 31 6.92 1.91 0.89
N ASN A 32 6.29 3.03 1.22
CA ASN A 32 4.85 3.17 1.33
C ASN A 32 4.37 4.26 0.38
N ASN A 33 3.68 3.87 -0.69
CA ASN A 33 3.38 4.76 -1.81
C ASN A 33 1.88 4.84 -2.09
N ILE A 34 1.40 6.05 -2.41
CA ILE A 34 0.07 6.26 -2.96
C ILE A 34 0.16 6.16 -4.50
N ILE A 35 -0.81 5.47 -5.10
CA ILE A 35 -0.94 5.34 -6.55
C ILE A 35 -1.92 6.40 -7.02
N PHE A 36 -1.52 7.20 -8.00
CA PHE A 36 -2.34 8.25 -8.59
C PHE A 36 -2.65 7.95 -10.06
N ASP A 37 -3.86 8.31 -10.47
CA ASP A 37 -4.27 8.53 -11.86
C ASP A 37 -4.43 10.05 -12.04
N ASP A 38 -3.46 10.68 -12.69
CA ASP A 38 -3.23 12.13 -12.61
C ASP A 38 -3.15 12.63 -11.15
N GLU A 39 -4.15 13.39 -10.71
CA GLU A 39 -4.26 13.93 -9.34
C GLU A 39 -5.19 13.09 -8.44
N LEU A 40 -5.85 12.07 -9.00
CA LEU A 40 -6.80 11.22 -8.27
C LEU A 40 -6.04 10.08 -7.58
N PRO A 41 -6.07 9.96 -6.24
CA PRO A 41 -5.54 8.78 -5.56
C PRO A 41 -6.43 7.56 -5.83
N VAL A 42 -5.88 6.58 -6.56
CA VAL A 42 -6.60 5.37 -6.99
C VAL A 42 -6.23 4.12 -6.21
N GLY A 43 -5.16 4.15 -5.41
CA GLY A 43 -4.72 3.00 -4.62
C GLY A 43 -3.48 3.28 -3.78
N PHE A 44 -2.91 2.22 -3.23
CA PHE A 44 -1.61 2.26 -2.59
C PHE A 44 -0.84 0.96 -2.84
N ILE A 45 0.48 1.04 -2.68
CA ILE A 45 1.37 -0.11 -2.69
C ILE A 45 2.47 0.06 -1.64
N THR A 46 2.68 -0.99 -0.85
CA THR A 46 3.83 -1.12 0.04
C THR A 46 4.77 -2.18 -0.49
N TYR A 47 6.08 -1.92 -0.45
CA TYR A 47 7.07 -2.91 -0.86
C TYR A 47 8.38 -2.75 -0.10
N TRP A 48 9.12 -3.85 -0.04
CA TRP A 48 10.46 -3.93 0.48
C TRP A 48 11.48 -3.97 -0.67
N ASP A 49 12.53 -3.18 -0.57
CA ASP A 49 13.72 -3.28 -1.42
C ASP A 49 14.73 -4.23 -0.78
N PHE A 50 15.06 -5.31 -1.50
CA PHE A 50 16.07 -6.29 -1.12
C PHE A 50 17.24 -6.34 -2.12
N ASP A 51 17.48 -5.22 -2.82
CA ASP A 51 18.50 -4.98 -3.85
C ASP A 51 18.32 -5.79 -5.14
N SER A 52 18.11 -7.10 -5.01
CA SER A 52 17.99 -8.06 -6.11
C SER A 52 16.54 -8.26 -6.58
N PHE A 53 15.57 -7.98 -5.72
CA PHE A 53 14.16 -8.02 -6.01
C PHE A 53 13.39 -7.08 -5.10
N TYR A 54 12.17 -6.73 -5.53
CA TYR A 54 11.19 -6.03 -4.71
C TYR A 54 10.13 -7.02 -4.23
N TYR A 55 9.83 -6.99 -2.93
CA TYR A 55 8.73 -7.76 -2.35
C TYR A 55 7.55 -6.84 -2.09
N VAL A 56 6.47 -7.00 -2.87
CA VAL A 56 5.22 -6.29 -2.63
C VAL A 56 4.53 -6.90 -1.42
N GLU A 57 4.35 -6.10 -0.37
CA GLU A 57 3.72 -6.55 0.87
C GLU A 57 2.21 -6.36 0.84
N HIS A 58 1.74 -5.16 0.50
CA HIS A 58 0.32 -4.88 0.31
C HIS A 58 0.09 -4.07 -0.96
N PHE A 59 -0.98 -4.41 -1.67
CA PHE A 59 -1.44 -3.70 -2.85
C PHE A 59 -2.97 -3.68 -2.86
N ALA A 60 -3.55 -2.48 -2.93
CA ALA A 60 -4.99 -2.34 -3.04
C ALA A 60 -5.37 -1.08 -3.83
N THR A 61 -6.46 -1.19 -4.58
CA THR A 61 -7.09 -0.08 -5.32
C THR A 61 -8.40 0.33 -4.65
N ASN A 62 -8.76 1.60 -4.76
CA ASN A 62 -10.00 2.14 -4.21
C ASN A 62 -11.22 1.33 -4.71
N PRO A 63 -12.03 0.73 -3.83
CA PRO A 63 -13.17 -0.11 -4.23
C PRO A 63 -14.24 0.65 -5.01
N ALA A 64 -14.31 1.98 -4.91
CA ALA A 64 -15.21 2.82 -5.71
C ALA A 64 -14.85 2.84 -7.20
N LEU A 65 -13.61 2.47 -7.56
CA LEU A 65 -13.08 2.47 -8.93
C LEU A 65 -13.05 1.07 -9.56
N ARG A 66 -13.74 0.09 -8.96
CA ARG A 66 -13.84 -1.28 -9.49
C ARG A 66 -14.38 -1.30 -10.92
N ASN A 67 -13.95 -2.30 -11.69
CA ASN A 67 -14.22 -2.45 -13.13
C ASN A 67 -13.64 -1.33 -14.03
N GLY A 68 -12.84 -0.40 -13.48
CA GLY A 68 -12.13 0.62 -14.26
C GLY A 68 -10.81 0.16 -14.89
N GLY A 69 -10.37 -1.07 -14.63
CA GLY A 69 -9.11 -1.61 -15.16
C GLY A 69 -7.84 -1.26 -14.39
N TYR A 70 -7.96 -0.54 -13.26
CA TYR A 70 -6.82 -0.08 -12.44
C TYR A 70 -5.95 -1.19 -11.81
N GLY A 71 -6.40 -2.44 -11.81
CA GLY A 71 -5.62 -3.57 -11.30
C GLY A 71 -4.90 -4.40 -12.37
N LYS A 72 -4.96 -3.99 -13.64
CA LYS A 72 -4.38 -4.73 -14.78
C LYS A 72 -2.87 -4.52 -14.91
#